data_AF-A0A2E5J7R4-F1
#
_entry.id   AF-A0A2E5J7R4-F1
#
_cell.length_a   1.000
_cell.length_b   1.000
_cell.length_c   1.000
_cell.angle_alpha   90.00
_cell.angle_beta   90.00
_cell.angle_gamma   90.00
#
_symmetry.space_group_name_H-M   'P 1'
#
loop_
_entity.id
_entity.type
_entity.pdbx_description
1 polymer ?
#
loop_
_entity_poly.entity_id
_entity_poly.type
_entity_poly.pdbx_seq_one_letter_code
_entity_poly.pdbx_strand_id
1 'polypeptide(L)'
;MKIIIPITLFFLLIISRLLSDIPNFTPTLSLMIFTGFYIQSRSLAVIIVMASQVLSDLYLGYNPSMFFVYASFLLITYLSPLIIKKLDIVSVFFASILCPSIFFIISNFGVWLTMGLYPLNILGLLSCYLAGIPFFQYSLISTILFSFTILVLHKAIVKKASLQSS
;
A
#
# COMPACT_ATOMS: atom_id res chain seq x y z
N MET A 1 -15.98 1.74 -18.84
CA MET A 1 -15.60 2.04 -17.43
C MET A 1 -14.95 0.86 -16.70
N LYS A 2 -15.45 -0.39 -16.83
CA LYS A 2 -14.95 -1.56 -16.06
C LYS A 2 -13.44 -1.84 -16.14
N ILE A 3 -12.78 -1.49 -17.26
CA ILE A 3 -11.34 -1.78 -17.49
C ILE A 3 -10.43 -0.57 -17.19
N ILE A 4 -10.96 0.66 -17.28
CA ILE A 4 -10.16 1.89 -17.18
C ILE A 4 -9.53 2.02 -15.80
N ILE A 5 -10.33 1.81 -14.73
CA ILE A 5 -9.86 1.92 -13.35
C ILE A 5 -8.72 0.93 -13.05
N PRO A 6 -8.87 -0.38 -13.33
CA PRO A 6 -7.77 -1.35 -13.23
C PRO A 6 -6.46 -0.92 -13.91
N ILE A 7 -6.55 -0.47 -15.16
CA ILE A 7 -5.37 -0.07 -15.95
C ILE A 7 -4.71 1.17 -15.34
N THR A 8 -5.49 2.18 -14.99
CA THR A 8 -4.98 3.39 -14.35
C THR A 8 -4.26 3.06 -13.04
N LEU A 9 -4.87 2.25 -12.18
CA LEU A 9 -4.27 1.86 -10.90
C LEU A 9 -2.99 1.04 -11.10
N PHE A 10 -2.97 0.13 -12.08
CA PHE A 10 -1.78 -0.66 -12.41
C PHE A 10 -0.58 0.24 -12.75
N PHE A 11 -0.76 1.21 -13.64
CA PHE A 11 0.32 2.13 -14.00
C PHE A 11 0.69 3.07 -12.85
N LEU A 12 -0.27 3.58 -12.09
CA LEU A 12 0.01 4.41 -10.91
C LEU A 12 0.83 3.65 -9.86
N LEU A 13 0.54 2.36 -9.64
CA LEU A 13 1.30 1.51 -8.71
C LEU A 13 2.74 1.27 -9.16
N ILE A 14 2.98 1.13 -10.47
CA ILE A 14 4.33 1.02 -11.02
C ILE A 14 5.08 2.34 -10.81
N ILE A 15 4.50 3.44 -11.27
CA ILE A 15 5.11 4.77 -11.20
C ILE A 15 5.37 5.18 -9.74
N SER A 16 4.43 4.93 -8.83
CA SER A 16 4.58 5.26 -7.41
C SER A 16 5.76 4.56 -6.75
N ARG A 17 6.06 3.34 -7.20
CA ARG A 17 7.16 2.54 -6.67
C ARG A 17 8.51 2.97 -7.21
N LEU A 18 8.55 3.39 -8.48
CA LEU A 18 9.79 3.82 -9.14
C LEU A 18 10.22 5.24 -8.75
N LEU A 19 9.29 6.12 -8.36
CA LEU A 19 9.55 7.54 -8.03
C LEU A 19 9.81 7.79 -6.53
N SER A 20 10.53 6.90 -5.85
CA SER A 20 10.76 6.99 -4.40
C SER A 20 12.16 7.54 -4.06
N ASP A 21 12.31 8.85 -3.93
CA ASP A 21 13.57 9.47 -3.46
C ASP A 21 13.76 9.34 -1.95
N ILE A 22 12.66 9.34 -1.18
CA ILE A 22 12.65 9.17 0.28
C ILE A 22 12.19 7.74 0.60
N PRO A 23 12.91 6.98 1.46
CA PRO A 23 12.53 5.61 1.78
C PRO A 23 11.09 5.47 2.27
N ASN A 24 10.31 4.64 1.58
CA ASN A 24 8.90 4.33 1.87
C ASN A 24 7.93 5.53 1.88
N PHE A 25 8.35 6.73 1.51
CA PHE A 25 7.44 7.87 1.36
C PHE A 25 6.85 7.85 -0.07
N THR A 26 5.83 7.02 -0.29
CA THR A 26 5.23 6.84 -1.62
C THR A 26 3.72 6.68 -1.55
N PRO A 27 2.97 6.92 -2.65
CA PRO A 27 1.55 6.62 -2.70
C PRO A 27 1.24 5.13 -2.78
N THR A 28 2.24 4.24 -2.83
CA THR A 28 2.08 2.81 -3.13
C THR A 28 1.09 2.10 -2.21
N LEU A 29 1.23 2.24 -0.88
CA LEU A 29 0.32 1.59 0.07
C LEU A 29 -1.10 2.15 -0.02
N SER A 30 -1.23 3.47 -0.23
CA SER A 30 -2.54 4.10 -0.46
C SER A 30 -3.19 3.54 -1.73
N LEU A 31 -2.45 3.46 -2.84
CA LEU A 31 -2.94 2.88 -4.08
C LEU A 31 -3.36 1.42 -3.92
N MET A 32 -2.65 0.62 -3.12
CA MET A 32 -3.07 -0.77 -2.81
C MET A 32 -4.41 -0.81 -2.05
N ILE A 33 -4.59 0.05 -1.04
CA ILE A 33 -5.85 0.20 -0.30
C ILE A 33 -7.00 0.48 -1.28
N PHE A 34 -6.85 1.51 -2.12
CA PHE A 34 -7.89 1.92 -3.05
C PHE A 34 -8.07 0.94 -4.21
N THR A 35 -7.04 0.19 -4.59
CA THR A 35 -7.16 -0.87 -5.60
C THR A 35 -8.07 -1.99 -5.10
N GLY A 36 -7.89 -2.44 -3.85
CA GLY A 36 -8.79 -3.42 -3.25
C GLY A 36 -10.22 -2.89 -3.03
N PHE A 37 -10.39 -1.58 -2.83
CA PHE A 37 -11.71 -0.96 -2.70
C PHE A 37 -12.44 -0.79 -4.04
N TYR A 38 -11.78 -0.23 -5.06
CA TYR A 38 -12.41 0.10 -6.34
C TYR A 38 -12.66 -1.11 -7.25
N ILE A 39 -11.88 -2.18 -7.09
CA ILE A 39 -12.01 -3.37 -7.93
C ILE A 39 -12.84 -4.43 -7.21
N GLN A 40 -14.05 -4.67 -7.73
CA GLN A 40 -15.01 -5.59 -7.13
C GLN A 40 -14.51 -7.04 -7.02
N SER A 41 -13.71 -7.50 -7.99
CA SER A 41 -13.10 -8.84 -7.96
C SER A 41 -11.83 -8.80 -7.12
N ARG A 42 -11.85 -9.49 -5.97
CA ARG A 42 -10.69 -9.58 -5.06
C ARG A 42 -9.47 -10.17 -5.77
N SER A 43 -9.67 -11.22 -6.56
CA SER A 43 -8.59 -11.87 -7.31
C SER A 43 -7.96 -10.90 -8.33
N LEU A 44 -8.78 -10.11 -9.03
CA LEU A 44 -8.29 -9.13 -9.99
C LEU A 44 -7.50 -8.01 -9.28
N ALA A 45 -7.98 -7.51 -8.14
CA ALA A 45 -7.27 -6.50 -7.36
C ALA A 45 -5.89 -6.99 -6.93
N VAL A 46 -5.82 -8.21 -6.39
CA VAL A 46 -4.55 -8.85 -6.00
C VAL A 46 -3.64 -9.04 -7.21
N ILE A 47 -4.14 -9.54 -8.34
CA ILE A 47 -3.34 -9.70 -9.56
C ILE A 47 -2.75 -8.37 -10.01
N ILE A 48 -3.54 -7.29 -10.02
CA ILE A 48 -3.07 -5.96 -10.43
C ILE A 48 -1.98 -5.45 -9.51
N VAL A 49 -2.19 -5.53 -8.19
CA VAL A 49 -1.17 -5.13 -7.23
C VAL A 49 0.08 -5.97 -7.41
N MET A 50 -0.03 -7.29 -7.34
CA MET A 50 1.13 -8.18 -7.41
C MET A 50 1.90 -8.03 -8.73
N ALA A 51 1.21 -7.99 -9.87
CA ALA A 51 1.86 -7.81 -11.17
C ALA A 51 2.56 -6.44 -11.26
N SER A 52 1.95 -5.36 -10.76
CA SER A 52 2.59 -4.04 -10.75
C SER A 52 3.87 -4.02 -9.92
N GLN A 53 3.86 -4.65 -8.75
CA GLN A 53 5.01 -4.66 -7.84
C GLN A 53 6.13 -5.53 -8.39
N VAL A 54 5.81 -6.72 -8.92
CA VAL A 54 6.80 -7.59 -9.58
C VAL A 54 7.47 -6.87 -10.75
N LEU A 55 6.70 -6.19 -11.61
CA LEU A 55 7.28 -5.45 -12.74
C LEU A 55 8.18 -4.30 -12.29
N SER A 56 7.79 -3.59 -11.23
CA SER A 56 8.62 -2.52 -10.66
C SER A 56 9.92 -3.07 -10.09
N ASP A 57 9.85 -4.23 -9.43
CA ASP A 57 11.01 -4.85 -8.79
C ASP A 57 11.95 -5.55 -9.77
N LEU A 58 11.50 -5.90 -10.98
CA LEU A 58 12.41 -6.26 -12.06
C LEU A 58 13.38 -5.13 -12.40
N TYR A 59 12.99 -3.87 -12.16
CA TYR A 59 13.85 -2.70 -12.33
C TYR A 59 14.64 -2.34 -11.07
N LEU A 60 14.00 -2.39 -9.89
CA LEU A 60 14.65 -2.02 -8.61
C LEU A 60 15.60 -3.09 -8.06
N GLY A 61 15.43 -4.35 -8.47
CA GLY A 61 16.20 -5.49 -7.99
C GLY A 61 15.52 -6.28 -6.87
N TYR A 62 16.00 -7.51 -6.68
CA TYR A 62 15.47 -8.46 -5.71
C TYR A 62 16.17 -8.35 -4.35
N ASN A 63 15.41 -8.62 -3.27
CA ASN A 63 15.91 -8.61 -1.89
C ASN A 63 15.48 -9.90 -1.15
N PRO A 64 16.32 -10.50 -0.29
CA PRO A 64 15.96 -11.68 0.52
C PRO A 64 14.64 -11.58 1.31
N SER A 65 14.27 -10.39 1.78
CA SER A 65 13.05 -10.16 2.56
C SER A 65 11.80 -9.92 1.69
N MET A 66 11.92 -9.96 0.36
CA MET A 66 10.86 -9.60 -0.59
C MET A 66 9.60 -10.47 -0.45
N PHE A 67 9.75 -11.74 -0.05
CA PHE A 67 8.59 -12.60 0.22
C PHE A 67 7.64 -11.97 1.24
N PHE A 68 8.18 -11.38 2.31
CA PHE A 68 7.40 -10.73 3.37
C PHE A 68 6.77 -9.42 2.90
N VAL A 69 7.49 -8.67 2.06
CA VAL A 69 6.96 -7.47 1.40
C VAL A 69 5.74 -7.84 0.54
N TYR A 70 5.83 -8.88 -0.29
CA TYR A 70 4.72 -9.35 -1.12
C TYR A 70 3.57 -9.95 -0.32
N ALA A 71 3.85 -10.70 0.75
CA ALA A 71 2.82 -11.19 1.66
C ALA A 71 2.02 -10.03 2.28
N SER A 72 2.71 -8.95 2.67
CA SER A 72 2.05 -7.76 3.21
C SER A 72 1.20 -7.03 2.16
N PHE A 73 1.66 -6.91 0.92
CA PHE A 73 0.90 -6.30 -0.18
C PHE A 73 -0.36 -7.08 -0.51
N LEU A 74 -0.26 -8.41 -0.57
CA LEU A 74 -1.39 -9.31 -0.76
C LEU A 74 -2.40 -9.09 0.37
N LEU A 75 -1.94 -9.11 1.63
CA LEU A 75 -2.81 -8.97 2.79
C LEU A 75 -3.51 -7.61 2.82
N ILE A 76 -2.78 -6.52 2.56
CA ILE A 76 -3.34 -5.15 2.51
C ILE A 76 -4.41 -5.06 1.43
N THR A 77 -4.12 -5.54 0.22
CA THR A 77 -5.06 -5.49 -0.91
C THR A 77 -6.31 -6.32 -0.64
N TYR A 78 -6.15 -7.48 0.03
CA TYR A 78 -7.26 -8.35 0.38
C TYR A 78 -8.14 -7.79 1.51
N LEU A 79 -7.52 -7.17 2.53
CA LEU A 79 -8.22 -6.60 3.69
C LEU A 79 -8.84 -5.24 3.41
N SER A 80 -8.32 -4.45 2.48
CA SER A 80 -8.81 -3.09 2.24
C SER A 80 -10.32 -2.97 1.99
N PRO A 81 -10.99 -3.83 1.18
CA PRO A 81 -12.45 -3.75 1.02
C PRO A 81 -13.23 -4.14 2.28
N LEU A 82 -12.60 -4.83 3.24
CA LEU A 82 -13.22 -5.15 4.53
C LEU A 82 -13.15 -3.96 5.50
N ILE A 83 -12.10 -3.15 5.39
CA ILE A 83 -11.90 -1.93 6.19
C ILE A 83 -12.74 -0.78 5.62
N ILE A 84 -12.70 -0.60 4.29
CA ILE A 84 -13.43 0.47 3.59
C ILE A 84 -14.74 -0.11 3.03
N LYS A 85 -15.77 -0.20 3.88
CA LYS A 85 -17.12 -0.61 3.45
C LYS A 85 -17.83 0.48 2.63
N LYS A 86 -17.53 1.74 2.93
CA LYS A 86 -18.00 2.92 2.19
C LYS A 86 -16.88 3.94 2.15
N LEU A 87 -16.83 4.74 1.08
CA LEU A 87 -15.76 5.71 0.89
C LEU A 87 -16.02 7.00 1.70
N ASP A 88 -15.73 6.94 3.00
CA ASP A 88 -15.83 8.07 3.91
C ASP A 88 -14.51 8.36 4.65
N ILE A 89 -14.50 9.46 5.41
CA ILE A 89 -13.32 9.94 6.14
C ILE A 89 -12.87 8.93 7.21
N VAL A 90 -13.82 8.29 7.90
CA VAL A 90 -13.54 7.40 9.02
C VAL A 90 -12.91 6.09 8.52
N SER A 91 -13.52 5.46 7.51
CA SER A 91 -12.98 4.25 6.88
C SER A 91 -11.60 4.48 6.27
N VAL A 92 -11.39 5.62 5.60
CA VAL A 92 -10.09 5.98 5.03
C VAL A 92 -9.04 6.25 6.11
N PHE A 93 -9.41 6.94 7.19
CA PHE A 93 -8.52 7.16 8.34
C PHE A 93 -8.04 5.84 8.95
N PHE A 94 -8.96 4.92 9.26
CA PHE A 94 -8.57 3.61 9.80
C PHE A 94 -7.71 2.79 8.82
N ALA A 95 -8.08 2.74 7.53
CA ALA A 95 -7.29 2.01 6.53
C ALA A 95 -5.87 2.57 6.41
N SER A 96 -5.73 3.91 6.39
CA SER A 96 -4.43 4.58 6.26
C SER A 96 -3.52 4.45 7.47
N ILE A 97 -4.02 3.97 8.61
CA ILE A 97 -3.20 3.63 9.79
C ILE A 97 -2.93 2.11 9.82
N LEU A 98 -3.96 1.30 9.63
CA LEU A 98 -3.86 -0.16 9.74
C LEU A 98 -2.96 -0.77 8.66
N CYS A 99 -3.11 -0.37 7.40
CA CYS A 99 -2.37 -0.96 6.29
C CYS A 99 -0.86 -0.71 6.35
N PRO A 100 -0.33 0.51 6.58
CA PRO A 100 1.11 0.69 6.77
C PRO A 100 1.62 0.02 8.04
N SER A 101 0.78 -0.16 9.08
CA SER A 101 1.16 -0.92 10.27
C SER A 101 1.35 -2.41 9.95
N ILE A 102 0.44 -3.00 9.15
CA ILE A 102 0.56 -4.37 8.64
C ILE A 102 1.84 -4.53 7.81
N PHE A 103 2.09 -3.58 6.90
CA PHE A 103 3.31 -3.56 6.09
C PHE A 103 4.56 -3.55 6.98
N PHE A 104 4.61 -2.64 7.96
CA PHE A 104 5.72 -2.49 8.88
C PHE A 104 6.01 -3.77 9.66
N ILE A 105 4.99 -4.38 10.25
CA ILE A 105 5.12 -5.61 11.03
C ILE A 105 5.67 -6.75 10.17
N ILE A 106 5.04 -7.03 9.04
CA ILE A 106 5.41 -8.19 8.23
C ILE A 106 6.78 -7.99 7.58
N SER A 107 7.06 -6.81 7.01
CA SER A 107 8.32 -6.54 6.32
C SER A 107 9.53 -6.54 7.27
N ASN A 108 9.41 -5.94 8.46
CA ASN A 108 10.52 -5.91 9.41
C ASN A 108 10.79 -7.27 10.04
N PHE A 109 9.75 -8.08 10.26
CA PHE A 109 9.94 -9.48 10.61
C PHE A 109 10.74 -10.24 9.53
N GLY A 110 10.42 -9.98 8.26
CA GLY A 110 11.17 -10.53 7.13
C GLY A 110 12.63 -10.09 7.11
N VAL A 111 12.91 -8.80 7.34
CA VAL A 111 14.27 -8.26 7.42
C VAL A 111 15.06 -8.95 8.54
N TRP A 112 14.49 -9.03 9.75
CA TRP A 112 15.12 -9.70 10.89
C TRP A 112 15.46 -11.16 10.57
N LEU A 113 14.53 -11.88 9.94
CA LEU A 113 14.68 -13.31 9.67
C LEU A 113 15.67 -13.63 8.54
N THR A 114 15.75 -12.77 7.51
CA THR A 114 16.40 -13.14 6.23
C THR A 114 17.66 -12.35 5.89
N MET A 115 17.85 -11.15 6.44
CA MET A 115 18.93 -10.25 6.00
C MET A 115 20.24 -10.44 6.78
N GLY A 116 20.22 -11.19 7.89
CA GLY A 116 21.41 -11.42 8.72
C GLY A 116 21.95 -10.16 9.43
N LEU A 117 21.17 -9.07 9.46
CA LEU A 117 21.57 -7.78 10.06
C LEU A 117 21.48 -7.76 11.59
N TYR A 118 20.67 -8.64 12.16
CA TYR A 118 20.37 -8.70 13.59
C TYR A 118 20.44 -10.15 14.08
N PRO A 119 20.79 -10.39 15.36
CA PRO A 119 20.75 -11.72 15.94
C PRO A 119 19.34 -12.33 15.87
N LEU A 120 19.24 -13.64 15.58
CA LEU A 120 17.98 -14.39 15.57
C LEU A 120 17.49 -14.74 16.98
N ASN A 121 17.28 -13.71 17.80
CA ASN A 121 16.69 -13.78 19.13
C ASN A 121 15.75 -12.60 19.37
N ILE A 122 15.06 -12.59 20.52
CA ILE A 122 14.06 -11.55 20.86
C ILE A 122 14.70 -10.15 20.89
N LEU A 123 15.93 -10.02 21.37
CA LEU A 123 16.60 -8.72 21.42
C LEU A 123 16.92 -8.20 20.01
N GLY A 124 17.42 -9.06 19.12
CA GLY A 124 17.66 -8.70 17.73
C GLY A 124 16.37 -8.35 16.97
N LEU A 125 15.26 -9.03 17.28
CA LEU A 125 13.94 -8.70 16.74
C LEU A 125 13.53 -7.29 17.17
N LEU A 126 13.61 -6.98 18.47
CA LEU A 126 13.29 -5.66 18.99
C LEU A 126 14.19 -4.58 18.38
N SER A 127 15.50 -4.82 18.25
CA SER A 127 16.44 -3.91 17.59
C SER A 127 16.07 -3.65 16.13
N CYS A 128 15.68 -4.69 15.38
CA CYS A 128 15.22 -4.55 14.00
C CYS A 128 13.97 -3.65 13.90
N TYR A 129 12.99 -3.87 14.77
CA TYR A 129 11.78 -3.05 14.80
C TYR A 129 12.05 -1.61 15.20
N LEU A 130 12.89 -1.36 16.21
CA LEU A 130 13.27 -0.01 16.63
C LEU A 130 13.96 0.75 15.48
N ALA A 131 14.88 0.08 14.77
CA ALA A 131 15.53 0.65 13.59
C ALA A 131 14.56 0.91 12.43
N GLY A 132 13.48 0.14 12.35
CA GLY A 132 12.43 0.29 11.35
C GLY A 132 11.47 1.48 11.60
N ILE A 133 11.41 2.05 12.81
CA ILE A 133 10.44 3.10 13.18
C ILE A 133 10.48 4.33 12.24
N PRO A 134 11.64 4.88 11.84
CA PRO A 134 11.68 6.02 10.91
C PRO A 134 11.03 5.70 9.57
N PHE A 135 11.26 4.50 9.04
CA PHE A 135 10.64 4.03 7.78
C PHE A 135 9.12 3.87 7.93
N PHE A 136 8.66 3.41 9.11
CA PHE A 136 7.24 3.35 9.42
C PHE A 136 6.60 4.74 9.46
N GLN A 137 7.26 5.72 10.08
CA GLN A 137 6.76 7.10 10.12
C GLN A 137 6.55 7.66 8.71
N TYR A 138 7.53 7.48 7.80
CA TYR A 138 7.38 7.90 6.41
C TYR A 138 6.24 7.16 5.69
N SER A 139 6.13 5.86 5.90
CA SER A 139 5.04 5.04 5.33
C SER A 139 3.68 5.50 5.83
N LEU A 140 3.56 5.78 7.13
CA LEU A 140 2.31 6.19 7.77
C LEU A 140 1.88 7.58 7.28
N ILE A 141 2.79 8.56 7.32
CA ILE A 141 2.51 9.94 6.89
C ILE A 141 2.12 9.95 5.41
N SER A 142 2.90 9.30 4.55
CA SER A 142 2.59 9.24 3.12
C SER A 142 1.26 8.53 2.86
N THR A 143 0.99 7.40 3.52
CA THR A 143 -0.27 6.68 3.32
C THR A 143 -1.48 7.51 3.76
N ILE A 144 -1.40 8.22 4.88
CA ILE A 144 -2.46 9.14 5.32
C ILE A 144 -2.64 10.23 4.26
N LEU A 145 -1.57 10.94 3.91
CA LEU A 145 -1.60 12.06 2.96
C LEU A 145 -2.27 11.64 1.64
N PHE A 146 -1.74 10.61 0.99
CA PHE A 146 -2.22 10.16 -0.32
C PHE A 146 -3.63 9.57 -0.24
N SER A 147 -4.00 8.89 0.85
CA SER A 147 -5.34 8.32 0.98
C SER A 147 -6.40 9.40 1.11
N PHE A 148 -6.12 10.47 1.86
CA PHE A 148 -7.00 11.62 1.95
C PHE A 148 -7.05 12.41 0.64
N THR A 149 -5.93 12.53 -0.10
CA THR A 149 -5.94 13.10 -1.45
C THR A 149 -6.88 12.33 -2.38
N ILE A 150 -6.80 10.99 -2.41
CA ILE A 150 -7.68 10.16 -3.25
C ILE A 150 -9.15 10.33 -2.83
N LEU A 151 -9.45 10.37 -1.53
CA LEU A 151 -10.80 10.60 -1.02
C LEU A 151 -11.38 11.94 -1.47
N VAL A 152 -10.60 13.03 -1.36
CA VAL A 152 -11.01 14.37 -1.76
C VAL A 152 -11.26 14.43 -3.27
N LEU A 153 -10.34 13.89 -4.07
CA LEU A 153 -10.49 13.82 -5.52
C LEU A 153 -11.75 13.04 -5.93
N HIS A 154 -11.99 11.89 -5.30
CA HIS A 154 -13.20 11.09 -5.54
C HIS A 154 -14.47 11.93 -5.29
N LYS A 155 -14.56 12.59 -4.11
CA LYS A 155 -15.72 13.41 -3.75
C LYS A 155 -15.92 14.58 -4.71
N ALA A 156 -14.85 15.23 -5.17
CA ALA A 156 -14.92 16.33 -6.13
C ALA A 156 -15.45 15.87 -7.49
N ILE A 157 -14.98 14.73 -8.00
CA ILE A 157 -15.42 14.15 -9.28
C ILE A 157 -16.91 13.76 -9.20
N VAL A 158 -17.32 13.08 -8.13
CA VAL A 158 -18.72 12.66 -7.95
C VAL A 158 -19.66 13.86 -7.85
N LYS A 159 -19.29 14.89 -7.07
CA LYS A 159 -20.08 16.13 -6.95
C LYS A 159 -20.23 16.86 -8.29
N LYS A 160 -19.17 16.92 -9.10
CA LYS A 160 -19.22 17.55 -10.42
C LYS A 160 -20.16 16.79 -11.37
N ALA A 161 -20.10 15.46 -11.37
CA ALA A 161 -20.99 14.64 -12.19
C ALA A 161 -22.46 14.83 -11.81
N SER A 162 -22.79 14.93 -10.51
CA SER A 162 -24.18 15.15 -10.07
C SER A 162 -24.76 16.51 -10.47
N LEU A 163 -23.92 17.55 -10.58
CA LEU A 163 -24.34 18.89 -11.00
C LEU A 163 -24.54 19.01 -12.52
N GLN A 164 -23.95 18.12 -13.32
CA GLN A 164 -24.12 18.09 -14.77
C GLN A 164 -25.34 17.28 -15.21
N SER A 165 -25.90 16.46 -14.32
CA SER A 165 -27.09 15.64 -14.55
C SER A 165 -28.40 16.27 -14.06
N SER A 166 -28.34 17.45 -13.42
CA SER A 166 -29.46 18.26 -12.94
C SER A 166 -29.74 19.42 -13.88
#